data_AF-A0A847MRK1-F1
#
_entry.id   AF-A0A847MRK1-F1
#
_cell.length_a   1.000
_cell.length_b   1.000
_cell.length_c   1.000
_cell.angle_alpha   90.00
_cell.angle_beta   90.00
_cell.angle_gamma   90.00
#
_symmetry.space_group_name_H-M   'P 1'
#
loop_
_entity.id
_entity.type
_entity.pdbx_description
1 polymer ?
#
loop_
_entity_poly.entity_id
_entity_poly.type
_entity_poly.pdbx_seq_one_letter_code
_entity_poly.pdbx_strand_id
1 'polypeptide(L)'
;MADMDWSTREGLEAIREHLAGKIDGYAHPEVFAVGITPASSSAEIEFPHINVGSGGLPAVILATILGHTSGSQTYDMSPRELESAIEALAPAQTCSDVEHPNLAAWRELHAEIADNPARSLVAVFIADLDDPVGSDADATVRGLLSGHEPVT
;
A
#
# COMPACT_ATOMS: atom_id res chain seq x y z
N MET A 1 3.55 24.04 -14.11
CA MET A 1 3.82 22.60 -13.96
C MET A 1 4.79 22.50 -12.81
N ALA A 2 4.41 21.82 -11.72
CA ALA A 2 5.35 21.54 -10.65
C ALA A 2 6.49 20.67 -11.21
N ASP A 3 7.71 20.93 -10.77
CA ASP A 3 8.84 20.07 -11.12
C ASP A 3 8.64 18.71 -10.44
N MET A 4 8.96 17.62 -11.13
CA MET A 4 8.83 16.26 -10.58
C MET A 4 10.04 15.94 -9.70
N ASP A 5 10.19 16.74 -8.64
CA ASP A 5 11.31 16.70 -7.71
C ASP A 5 10.99 15.85 -6.47
N TRP A 6 11.64 14.69 -6.38
CA TRP A 6 11.51 13.75 -5.27
C TRP A 6 11.94 14.29 -3.91
N SER A 7 12.62 15.44 -3.86
CA SER A 7 13.07 16.07 -2.61
C SER A 7 12.04 17.02 -1.99
N THR A 8 10.95 17.33 -2.69
CA THR A 8 9.94 18.31 -2.25
C THR A 8 8.55 17.68 -2.14
N ARG A 9 7.72 18.21 -1.25
CA ARG A 9 6.32 17.76 -1.13
C ARG A 9 5.56 17.98 -2.44
N GLU A 10 5.66 19.17 -3.02
CA GLU A 10 5.00 19.51 -4.28
C GLU A 10 5.46 18.61 -5.43
N GLY A 11 6.73 18.23 -5.46
CA GLY A 11 7.25 17.31 -6.48
C GLY A 11 6.76 15.88 -6.29
N LEU A 12 6.66 15.38 -5.06
CA LEU A 12 6.03 14.06 -4.79
C LEU A 12 4.56 14.03 -5.21
N GLU A 13 3.82 15.11 -4.95
CA GLU A 13 2.43 15.27 -5.41
C GLU A 13 2.35 15.27 -6.95
N ALA A 14 3.26 16.00 -7.63
CA ALA A 14 3.33 16.03 -9.08
C ALA A 14 3.69 14.67 -9.69
N ILE A 15 4.60 13.92 -9.06
CA ILE A 15 4.95 12.55 -9.47
C ILE A 15 3.74 11.63 -9.29
N ARG A 16 3.01 11.72 -8.17
CA ARG A 16 1.79 10.96 -7.96
C ARG A 16 0.78 11.23 -9.07
N GLU A 17 0.49 12.50 -9.36
CA GLU A 17 -0.46 12.90 -10.41
C GLU A 17 -0.04 12.38 -11.79
N HIS A 18 1.25 12.47 -12.10
CA HIS A 18 1.80 11.95 -13.36
C HIS A 18 1.68 10.43 -13.49
N LEU A 19 1.95 9.68 -12.41
CA LEU A 19 1.81 8.23 -12.40
C LEU A 19 0.33 7.81 -12.48
N ALA A 20 -0.54 8.48 -11.73
CA ALA A 20 -1.98 8.23 -11.76
C ALA A 20 -2.55 8.48 -13.16
N GLY A 21 -2.14 9.55 -13.83
CA GLY A 21 -2.54 9.87 -15.20
C GLY A 21 -2.10 8.86 -16.28
N LYS A 22 -1.21 7.93 -15.96
CA LYS A 22 -0.80 6.83 -16.86
C LYS A 22 -1.66 5.58 -16.72
N ILE A 23 -2.41 5.46 -15.64
CA ILE A 23 -3.30 4.34 -15.37
C ILE A 23 -4.71 4.74 -15.86
N ASP A 24 -5.15 4.14 -16.97
CA ASP A 24 -6.47 4.43 -17.52
C ASP A 24 -7.57 4.02 -16.53
N GLY A 25 -8.46 4.96 -16.22
CA GLY A 25 -9.54 4.75 -15.24
C GLY A 25 -9.09 4.73 -13.77
N TYR A 26 -7.90 5.26 -13.44
CA TYR A 26 -7.43 5.25 -12.06
C TYR A 26 -8.35 6.02 -11.10
N ALA A 27 -8.77 5.35 -10.04
CA ALA A 27 -9.46 5.94 -8.91
C ALA A 27 -8.68 5.66 -7.62
N HIS A 28 -8.52 6.69 -6.78
CA HIS A 28 -7.80 6.52 -5.52
C HIS A 28 -8.63 5.64 -4.58
N PRO A 29 -8.00 4.65 -3.92
CA PRO A 29 -8.66 3.90 -2.86
C PRO A 29 -8.86 4.79 -1.62
N GLU A 30 -9.90 4.50 -0.84
CA GLU A 30 -10.07 5.05 0.51
C GLU A 30 -9.05 4.45 1.48
N VAL A 31 -8.75 3.15 1.32
CA VAL A 31 -7.78 2.42 2.15
C VAL A 31 -6.89 1.54 1.29
N PHE A 32 -5.60 1.50 1.59
CA PHE A 32 -4.72 0.48 1.04
C PHE A 32 -3.69 -0.02 2.05
N ALA A 33 -3.32 -1.29 1.91
CA ALA A 33 -2.34 -1.93 2.77
C ALA A 33 -1.60 -3.04 2.02
N VAL A 34 -0.37 -3.33 2.48
CA VAL A 34 0.37 -4.55 2.10
C VAL A 34 0.55 -5.36 3.37
N GLY A 35 0.19 -6.62 3.32
CA GLY A 35 0.29 -7.55 4.44
C GLY A 35 1.01 -8.83 4.06
N ILE A 36 1.24 -9.65 5.08
CA ILE A 36 1.90 -10.94 4.95
C ILE A 36 1.12 -12.00 5.74
N THR A 37 1.00 -13.21 5.19
CA THR A 37 0.40 -14.33 5.93
C THR A 37 1.19 -14.61 7.19
N PRO A 38 0.57 -15.05 8.28
CA PRO A 38 1.26 -15.27 9.54
C PRO A 38 2.32 -16.38 9.44
N ALA A 39 3.37 -16.28 10.25
CA ALA A 39 4.42 -17.30 10.33
C ALA A 39 4.01 -18.52 11.18
N SER A 40 2.89 -18.44 11.89
CA SER A 40 2.38 -19.46 12.82
C SER A 40 1.01 -19.98 12.39
N SER A 41 0.41 -20.88 13.17
CA SER A 41 -0.95 -21.39 12.93
C SER A 41 -2.07 -20.36 13.20
N SER A 42 -1.74 -19.09 13.46
CA SER A 42 -2.73 -18.02 13.40
C SER A 42 -3.29 -17.89 11.98
N ALA A 43 -4.56 -17.51 11.85
CA ALA A 43 -5.20 -17.33 10.54
C ALA A 43 -5.12 -15.86 10.06
N GLU A 44 -4.75 -14.93 10.93
CA GLU A 44 -4.84 -13.50 10.67
C GLU A 44 -3.62 -12.99 9.93
N ILE A 45 -3.88 -12.28 8.82
CA ILE A 45 -2.87 -11.63 8.00
C ILE A 45 -2.35 -10.41 8.76
N GLU A 46 -1.03 -10.25 8.77
CA GLU A 46 -0.35 -9.16 9.46
C GLU A 46 -0.22 -7.97 8.51
N PHE A 47 -0.72 -6.80 8.92
CA PHE A 47 -0.61 -5.54 8.18
C PHE A 47 0.21 -4.52 8.99
N PRO A 48 1.53 -4.41 8.74
CA PRO A 48 2.40 -3.51 9.51
C PRO A 48 2.05 -2.04 9.33
N HIS A 49 1.41 -1.68 8.21
CA HIS A 49 0.92 -0.33 7.97
C HIS A 49 -0.34 -0.33 7.11
N ILE A 50 -1.37 0.38 7.57
CA ILE A 50 -2.62 0.60 6.85
C ILE A 50 -2.73 2.10 6.57
N ASN A 51 -2.99 2.44 5.30
CA ASN A 51 -3.18 3.81 4.88
C ASN A 51 -4.67 4.11 4.76
N VAL A 52 -5.11 5.22 5.34
CA VAL A 52 -6.50 5.69 5.27
C VAL A 52 -6.52 7.08 4.66
N GLY A 53 -7.46 7.34 3.75
CA GLY A 53 -7.65 8.62 3.08
C GLY A 53 -7.00 8.69 1.70
N SER A 54 -7.02 9.89 1.11
CA SER A 54 -6.69 10.12 -0.31
C SER A 54 -5.30 9.59 -0.67
N GLY A 55 -5.28 8.44 -1.36
CA GLY A 55 -4.10 7.65 -1.69
C GLY A 55 -2.87 8.49 -2.06
N GLY A 56 -1.83 8.39 -1.23
CA GLY A 56 -0.54 9.02 -1.50
C GLY A 56 0.21 8.35 -2.65
N LEU A 57 1.38 8.88 -2.98
CA LEU A 57 2.32 8.29 -3.95
C LEU A 57 2.49 6.75 -3.83
N PRO A 58 2.57 6.15 -2.62
CA PRO A 58 2.68 4.70 -2.49
C PRO A 58 1.51 3.91 -3.09
N ALA A 59 0.27 4.42 -3.00
CA ALA A 59 -0.92 3.76 -3.55
C ALA A 59 -0.83 3.64 -5.08
N VAL A 60 -0.40 4.71 -5.75
CA VAL A 60 -0.27 4.75 -7.21
C VAL A 60 0.88 3.87 -7.69
N ILE A 61 1.99 3.83 -6.94
CA ILE A 61 3.11 2.93 -7.24
C ILE A 61 2.66 1.47 -7.18
N LEU A 62 1.99 1.06 -6.09
CA LEU A 62 1.44 -0.30 -5.99
C LEU A 62 0.46 -0.58 -7.12
N ALA A 63 -0.45 0.36 -7.41
CA ALA A 63 -1.42 0.19 -8.47
C ALA A 63 -0.77 0.02 -9.85
N THR A 64 0.29 0.75 -10.14
CA THR A 64 1.08 0.61 -11.37
C THR A 64 1.68 -0.79 -11.50
N ILE A 65 2.22 -1.33 -10.41
CA ILE A 65 2.90 -2.63 -10.41
C ILE A 65 1.91 -3.79 -10.51
N LEU A 66 0.80 -3.70 -9.77
CA LEU A 66 -0.22 -4.75 -9.70
C LEU A 66 -1.29 -4.66 -10.80
N GLY A 67 -1.25 -3.60 -11.62
CA GLY A 67 -2.28 -3.33 -12.63
C GLY A 67 -3.63 -2.97 -12.03
N HIS A 68 -3.66 -2.40 -10.82
CA HIS A 68 -4.88 -1.89 -10.21
C HIS A 68 -5.29 -0.56 -10.85
N THR A 69 -6.58 -0.42 -11.14
CA THR A 69 -7.15 0.80 -11.72
C THR A 69 -8.14 1.44 -10.77
N SER A 70 -9.17 0.72 -10.34
CA SER A 70 -10.21 1.24 -9.45
C SER A 70 -10.94 0.11 -8.72
N GLY A 71 -11.77 0.48 -7.75
CA GLY A 71 -12.63 -0.44 -6.99
C GLY A 71 -11.91 -1.13 -5.83
N SER A 72 -12.67 -1.87 -5.04
CA SER A 72 -12.13 -2.68 -3.95
C SER A 72 -11.57 -3.99 -4.51
N GLN A 73 -10.29 -4.29 -4.28
CA GLN A 73 -9.63 -5.48 -4.83
C GLN A 73 -8.45 -5.93 -3.95
N THR A 74 -8.28 -7.25 -3.85
CA THR A 74 -7.12 -7.89 -3.23
C THR A 74 -6.26 -8.57 -4.30
N TYR A 75 -4.94 -8.49 -4.14
CA TYR A 75 -3.96 -9.09 -5.03
C TYR A 75 -2.96 -9.93 -4.24
N ASP A 76 -2.72 -11.16 -4.69
CA ASP A 76 -1.53 -11.91 -4.29
C ASP A 76 -0.31 -11.19 -4.87
N MET A 77 0.66 -10.88 -4.02
CA MET A 77 1.87 -10.14 -4.40
C MET A 77 3.09 -11.06 -4.29
N SER A 78 3.92 -11.06 -5.30
CA SER A 78 5.22 -11.74 -5.26
C SER A 78 6.28 -10.89 -4.53
N PRO A 79 7.32 -11.50 -3.95
CA PRO A 79 8.44 -10.75 -3.36
C PRO A 79 9.10 -9.77 -4.33
N ARG A 80 9.15 -10.12 -5.62
CA ARG A 80 9.72 -9.27 -6.68
C ARG A 80 8.86 -8.04 -6.98
N GLU A 81 7.54 -8.16 -6.90
CA GLU A 81 6.64 -7.01 -7.04
C GLU A 81 6.80 -6.05 -5.86
N LEU A 82 6.95 -6.59 -4.64
CA LEU A 82 7.26 -5.79 -3.46
C LEU A 82 8.62 -5.09 -3.57
N GLU A 83 9.66 -5.79 -4.02
CA GLU A 83 10.98 -5.22 -4.30
C GLU A 83 10.88 -4.07 -5.32
N SER A 84 10.14 -4.27 -6.41
CA SER A 84 9.91 -3.24 -7.44
C SER A 84 9.18 -2.01 -6.87
N ALA A 85 8.25 -2.21 -5.94
CA ALA A 85 7.54 -1.12 -5.26
C ALA A 85 8.47 -0.33 -4.34
N ILE A 86 9.36 -1.02 -3.61
CA ILE A 86 10.39 -0.41 -2.76
C ILE A 86 11.35 0.42 -3.61
N GLU A 87 11.85 -0.13 -4.72
CA GLU A 87 12.76 0.58 -5.62
C GLU A 87 12.12 1.84 -6.22
N ALA A 88 10.84 1.73 -6.63
CA ALA A 88 10.10 2.86 -7.18
C ALA A 88 9.82 3.95 -6.15
N LEU A 89 9.56 3.60 -4.88
CA LEU A 89 9.26 4.55 -3.81
C LEU A 89 10.53 5.09 -3.10
N ALA A 90 11.66 4.38 -3.16
CA ALA A 90 12.90 4.74 -2.48
C ALA A 90 13.36 6.20 -2.70
N PRO A 91 13.25 6.81 -3.90
CA PRO A 91 13.68 8.19 -4.10
C PRO A 91 12.92 9.20 -3.23
N ALA A 92 11.69 8.89 -2.81
CA ALA A 92 10.88 9.77 -1.95
C ALA A 92 11.55 10.06 -0.60
N GLN A 93 12.42 9.18 -0.11
CA GLN A 93 13.19 9.41 1.12
C GLN A 93 14.07 10.66 1.08
N THR A 94 14.35 11.18 -0.11
CA THR A 94 15.07 12.45 -0.28
C THR A 94 14.26 13.63 0.26
N CYS A 95 12.93 13.55 0.23
CA CYS A 95 12.07 14.52 0.89
C CYS A 95 12.03 14.21 2.38
N SER A 96 12.81 14.95 3.16
CA SER A 96 12.85 14.86 4.63
C SER A 96 11.68 15.56 5.33
N ASP A 97 10.85 16.29 4.58
CA ASP A 97 9.71 17.05 5.11
C ASP A 97 8.46 16.20 5.37
N VAL A 98 8.51 14.91 5.00
CA VAL A 98 7.45 13.92 5.24
C VAL A 98 8.07 12.60 5.69
N GLU A 99 7.33 11.87 6.52
CA GLU A 99 7.71 10.51 6.90
C GLU A 99 7.32 9.51 5.80
N HIS A 100 8.03 8.38 5.74
CA HIS A 100 7.84 7.34 4.71
C HIS A 100 7.47 5.98 5.34
N PRO A 101 6.36 5.89 6.10
CA PRO A 101 6.02 4.66 6.85
C PRO A 101 5.78 3.46 5.92
N ASN A 102 5.19 3.67 4.74
CA ASN A 102 5.04 2.62 3.73
C ASN A 102 6.38 2.01 3.32
N LEU A 103 7.39 2.84 3.06
CA LEU A 103 8.68 2.34 2.62
C LEU A 103 9.41 1.56 3.72
N ALA A 104 9.29 1.99 4.98
CA ALA A 104 9.81 1.25 6.12
C ALA A 104 9.11 -0.12 6.25
N ALA A 105 7.77 -0.12 6.27
CA ALA A 105 6.96 -1.33 6.37
C ALA A 105 7.24 -2.31 5.21
N TRP A 106 7.35 -1.84 3.98
CA TRP A 106 7.63 -2.71 2.83
C TRP A 106 9.02 -3.34 2.89
N ARG A 107 10.03 -2.61 3.39
CA ARG A 107 11.37 -3.17 3.59
C ARG A 107 11.39 -4.25 4.66
N GLU A 108 10.62 -4.08 5.74
CA GLU A 108 10.44 -5.10 6.77
C GLU A 108 9.76 -6.35 6.19
N LEU A 109 8.63 -6.18 5.50
CA LEU A 109 7.93 -7.28 4.81
C LEU A 109 8.84 -8.03 3.82
N HIS A 110 9.65 -7.29 3.06
CA HIS A 110 10.62 -7.89 2.12
C HIS A 110 11.71 -8.69 2.83
N ALA A 111 12.17 -8.24 4.00
CA ALA A 111 13.10 -9.02 4.82
C ALA A 111 12.43 -10.28 5.40
N GLU A 112 11.19 -10.16 5.89
CA GLU A 112 10.45 -11.28 6.47
C GLU A 112 10.14 -12.38 5.45
N ILE A 113 9.71 -12.02 4.23
CA ILE A 113 9.41 -12.99 3.17
C ILE A 113 10.69 -13.67 2.65
N ALA A 114 11.84 -12.98 2.73
CA ALA A 114 13.13 -13.56 2.38
C ALA A 114 13.62 -14.56 3.44
N ASP A 115 13.36 -14.30 4.73
CA ASP A 115 13.69 -15.20 5.83
C ASP A 115 12.78 -16.43 5.87
N ASN A 116 11.48 -16.24 5.56
CA ASN A 116 10.50 -17.32 5.50
C ASN A 116 9.68 -17.31 4.20
N PRO A 117 10.19 -17.94 3.12
CA PRO A 117 9.53 -18.00 1.82
C PRO A 117 8.22 -18.80 1.78
N ALA A 118 7.85 -19.48 2.86
CA ALA A 118 6.57 -20.19 2.97
C ALA A 118 5.40 -19.24 3.26
N ARG A 119 5.68 -18.01 3.68
CA ARG A 119 4.67 -16.96 3.84
C ARG A 119 4.28 -16.40 2.47
N SER A 120 3.20 -15.64 2.39
CA SER A 120 2.73 -14.99 1.16
C SER A 120 2.38 -13.53 1.42
N LEU A 121 2.62 -12.67 0.44
CA LEU A 121 2.30 -11.25 0.52
C LEU A 121 0.97 -10.98 -0.15
N VAL A 122 0.23 -10.01 0.38
CA VAL A 122 -1.06 -9.61 -0.14
C VAL A 122 -1.17 -8.09 -0.14
N ALA A 123 -1.67 -7.53 -1.24
CA ALA A 123 -2.01 -6.11 -1.33
C ALA A 123 -3.53 -5.96 -1.35
N VAL A 124 -4.04 -5.02 -0.55
CA VAL A 124 -5.46 -4.73 -0.42
C VAL A 124 -5.70 -3.28 -0.81
N PHE A 125 -6.66 -3.07 -1.72
CA PHE A 125 -7.23 -1.77 -2.06
C PHE A 125 -8.72 -1.81 -1.70
N ILE A 126 -9.20 -0.82 -0.96
CA ILE A 126 -10.63 -0.65 -0.65
C ILE A 126 -11.02 0.72 -1.19
N ALA A 127 -11.94 0.74 -2.16
CA ALA A 127 -12.42 1.97 -2.77
C ALA A 127 -13.43 2.70 -1.86
N ASP A 128 -14.28 1.94 -1.18
CA ASP A 128 -15.30 2.44 -0.27
C ASP A 128 -15.47 1.47 0.90
N LEU A 129 -15.37 1.95 2.15
CA LEU A 129 -15.57 1.14 3.35
C LEU A 129 -17.01 0.62 3.53
N ASP A 130 -17.99 1.17 2.80
CA ASP A 130 -19.37 0.68 2.74
C ASP A 130 -19.57 -0.42 1.67
N ASP A 131 -18.60 -0.66 0.78
CA ASP A 131 -18.68 -1.75 -0.21
C ASP A 131 -18.74 -3.12 0.47
N PRO A 132 -19.29 -4.16 -0.18
CA PRO A 132 -19.16 -5.54 0.31
C PRO A 132 -17.70 -5.97 0.47
N VAL A 133 -17.40 -6.73 1.52
CA VAL A 133 -16.08 -7.34 1.75
C VAL A 133 -15.75 -8.33 0.63
N GLY A 134 -14.60 -8.16 -0.02
CA GLY A 134 -14.17 -8.96 -1.16
C GLY A 134 -13.28 -10.17 -0.83
N SER A 135 -12.61 -10.18 0.33
CA SER A 135 -11.67 -11.23 0.75
C SER A 135 -11.45 -11.24 2.27
N ASP A 136 -10.79 -12.30 2.78
CA ASP A 136 -10.37 -12.36 4.20
C ASP A 136 -9.34 -11.27 4.55
N ALA A 137 -8.49 -10.89 3.58
CA ALA A 137 -7.53 -9.80 3.75
C ALA A 137 -8.24 -8.44 3.85
N ASP A 138 -9.24 -8.19 3.01
CA ASP A 138 -10.12 -7.01 3.09
C ASP A 138 -10.85 -6.97 4.45
N ALA A 139 -11.47 -8.09 4.86
CA ALA A 139 -12.12 -8.22 6.15
C ALA A 139 -11.19 -7.86 7.32
N THR A 140 -9.94 -8.33 7.25
CA THR A 140 -8.92 -8.08 8.28
C THR A 140 -8.57 -6.59 8.34
N VAL A 141 -8.34 -5.93 7.19
CA VAL A 141 -8.07 -4.48 7.13
C VAL A 141 -9.24 -3.69 7.75
N ARG A 142 -10.48 -3.98 7.36
CA ARG A 142 -11.68 -3.30 7.91
C ARG A 142 -11.86 -3.55 9.40
N GLY A 143 -11.56 -4.75 9.87
CA GLY A 143 -11.56 -5.10 11.29
C GLY A 143 -10.55 -4.29 12.10
N LEU A 144 -9.32 -4.16 11.60
CA LEU A 144 -8.26 -3.37 12.22
C LEU A 144 -8.60 -1.87 12.30
N LEU A 145 -9.32 -1.35 11.30
CA LEU A 145 -9.81 0.03 11.30
C LEU A 145 -10.95 0.25 12.31
N SER A 146 -11.87 -0.71 12.41
CA SER A 146 -13.02 -0.63 13.33
C SER A 146 -12.63 -0.84 14.80
N GLY A 147 -11.50 -1.50 15.05
CA GLY A 147 -10.97 -1.77 16.39
C GLY A 147 -10.32 -0.57 17.10
N HIS A 148 -10.22 0.59 16.44
CA HIS A 148 -9.80 1.86 17.07
C HIS A 148 -11.03 2.68 17.49
N GLU A 149 -11.75 2.24 18.53
CA GLU A 149 -12.59 3.18 19.26
C GLU A 149 -11.66 4.25 19.91
N PRO A 150 -11.95 5.56 19.77
CA PRO A 150 -11.25 6.54 20.58
C PRO A 150 -11.58 6.24 22.04
N VAL A 151 -10.55 6.01 22.85
CA VAL A 151 -10.71 6.00 24.30
C VAL A 151 -11.21 7.39 24.69
N THR A 152 -12.50 7.49 24.99
CA THR A 152 -13.14 8.71 25.52
C THR A 152 -12.49 9.16 26.83
#